data_AF-A0A0K8TQ72-F1
#
_entry.id   AF-A0A0K8TQ72-F1
#
_cell.length_a   1.000
_cell.length_b   1.000
_cell.length_c   1.000
_cell.angle_alpha   90.00
_cell.angle_beta   90.00
_cell.angle_gamma   90.00
#
_symmetry.space_group_name_H-M   'P 1'
#
loop_
_entity.id
_entity.type
_entity.pdbx_description
1 polymer ?
#
loop_
_entity_poly.entity_id
_entity_poly.type
_entity_poly.pdbx_seq_one_letter_code
_entity_poly.pdbx_strand_id
1 'polypeptide(L)'
;KRIDSLEQSLGSKGFLRSRRPYTPPENVAGKIEEIYRKFDLPTEKDYKFADLKEKFNVLNACFTTFEHDVPNSQLYEVNTVDDVIKFYETPVDTTTPLDALVQAELPENLHIQQNYVRFNPETDTMFNGKTAFPKSSTLVTGLKYREKYPGHIAKRSWP
;
A
#
# COMPACT_ATOMS: atom_id res chain seq x y z
N LYS A 1 -1.02 -13.69 -12.54
CA LYS A 1 -1.96 -12.80 -11.80
C LYS A 1 -2.30 -13.28 -10.38
N ARG A 2 -3.03 -14.39 -10.16
CA ARG A 2 -3.34 -14.86 -8.78
C ARG A 2 -2.10 -15.25 -7.96
N ILE A 3 -1.11 -15.87 -8.62
CA ILE A 3 0.14 -16.28 -7.98
C ILE A 3 0.96 -15.04 -7.62
N ASP A 4 1.13 -14.10 -8.54
CA ASP A 4 1.83 -12.83 -8.29
C ASP A 4 1.21 -12.00 -7.15
N SER A 5 -0.14 -11.95 -7.08
CA SER A 5 -0.82 -11.29 -5.95
C SER A 5 -0.60 -11.99 -4.61
N LEU A 6 -0.45 -13.32 -4.62
CA LEU A 6 -0.15 -14.10 -3.43
C LEU A 6 1.31 -13.87 -3.00
N GLU A 7 2.25 -13.85 -3.94
CA GLU A 7 3.66 -13.53 -3.69
C GLU A 7 3.82 -12.12 -3.12
N GLN A 8 3.14 -11.13 -3.69
CA GLN A 8 3.13 -9.76 -3.18
C GLN A 8 2.51 -9.68 -1.78
N SER A 9 1.42 -10.41 -1.55
CA SER A 9 0.81 -10.51 -0.22
C SER A 9 1.77 -11.16 0.79
N LEU A 10 2.47 -12.22 0.40
CA LEU A 10 3.47 -12.88 1.25
C LEU A 10 4.67 -11.97 1.52
N GLY A 11 5.18 -11.26 0.51
CA GLY A 11 6.28 -10.30 0.62
C GLY A 11 5.93 -9.10 1.51
N SER A 12 4.74 -8.54 1.35
CA SER A 12 4.17 -7.49 2.22
C SER A 12 3.60 -8.05 3.53
N LYS A 13 3.74 -9.37 3.75
CA LYS A 13 3.35 -10.09 4.96
C LYS A 13 1.87 -9.89 5.34
N GLY A 14 1.00 -9.76 4.33
CA GLY A 14 -0.44 -9.61 4.44
C GLY A 14 -0.92 -8.25 4.97
N PHE A 15 -0.02 -7.29 5.12
CA PHE A 15 -0.36 -5.98 5.69
C PHE A 15 -0.95 -5.05 4.63
N LEU A 16 -0.38 -5.04 3.43
CA LEU A 16 -0.90 -4.28 2.29
C LEU A 16 -1.77 -5.18 1.43
N ARG A 17 -2.88 -4.64 0.92
CA ARG A 17 -3.59 -5.29 -0.19
C ARG A 17 -2.69 -5.27 -1.42
N SER A 18 -2.70 -6.34 -2.21
CA SER A 18 -2.01 -6.38 -3.50
C SER A 18 -2.69 -5.44 -4.50
N ARG A 19 -2.41 -4.14 -4.38
CA ARG A 19 -2.77 -3.10 -5.34
C ARG A 19 -1.51 -2.62 -6.03
N ARG A 20 -1.64 -2.25 -7.30
CA ARG A 20 -0.53 -1.66 -8.05
C ARG A 20 -0.47 -0.17 -7.72
N PRO A 21 0.73 0.39 -7.48
CA PRO A 21 0.87 1.82 -7.32
C PRO A 21 0.47 2.50 -8.64
N TYR A 22 -0.21 3.64 -8.52
CA TYR A 22 -0.67 4.40 -9.68
C TYR A 22 -0.43 5.88 -9.45
N THR A 23 0.26 6.50 -10.41
CA THR A 23 0.50 7.93 -10.44
C THR A 23 -0.27 8.51 -11.63
N PRO A 24 -1.25 9.40 -11.40
CA PRO A 24 -2.06 9.95 -12.47
C PRO A 24 -1.19 10.83 -13.37
N PRO A 25 -1.29 10.71 -14.71
CA PRO A 25 -0.62 11.63 -15.61
C PRO A 25 -1.26 13.04 -15.56
N GLU A 26 -0.52 14.08 -15.92
CA GLU A 26 -1.02 15.47 -15.80
C GLU A 26 -2.29 15.78 -16.61
N ASN A 27 -2.54 15.04 -17.70
CA ASN A 27 -3.69 15.28 -18.59
C ASN A 27 -4.56 14.02 -18.74
N VAL A 28 -5.08 13.52 -17.61
CA VAL A 28 -6.03 12.38 -17.57
C VAL A 28 -7.31 12.71 -18.33
N ALA A 29 -7.92 13.86 -18.05
CA ALA A 29 -9.18 14.26 -18.68
C ALA A 29 -9.08 14.26 -20.21
N GLY A 30 -8.09 14.95 -20.79
CA GLY A 30 -7.93 15.01 -22.24
C GLY A 30 -7.71 13.63 -22.89
N LYS A 31 -6.93 12.76 -22.25
CA LYS A 31 -6.75 11.38 -22.73
C LYS A 31 -8.05 10.57 -22.71
N ILE A 32 -8.89 10.77 -21.69
CA ILE A 32 -10.20 10.12 -21.62
C ILE A 32 -11.12 10.68 -22.70
N GLU A 33 -11.17 11.99 -22.91
CA GLU A 33 -11.95 12.60 -23.99
C GLU A 33 -11.54 12.06 -25.37
N GLU A 34 -10.24 11.87 -25.62
CA GLU A 34 -9.73 11.23 -26.84
C GLU A 34 -10.22 9.79 -26.99
N ILE A 35 -10.28 9.02 -25.89
CA ILE A 35 -10.79 7.65 -25.89
C ILE A 35 -12.29 7.64 -26.22
N TYR A 36 -13.08 8.53 -25.60
CA TYR A 36 -14.51 8.65 -25.89
C TYR A 36 -14.75 9.04 -27.35
N ARG A 37 -13.96 9.96 -27.89
CA ARG A 37 -14.02 10.34 -29.31
C ARG A 37 -13.67 9.18 -30.24
N LYS A 38 -12.74 8.30 -29.88
CA LYS A 38 -12.40 7.09 -30.68
C LYS A 38 -13.56 6.09 -30.78
N PHE A 39 -14.48 6.10 -29.82
CA PHE A 39 -15.66 5.23 -29.80
C PHE A 39 -16.94 5.97 -30.23
N ASP A 40 -16.82 7.19 -30.77
CA ASP A 40 -17.95 8.05 -31.15
C ASP A 40 -18.97 8.29 -30.02
N LEU A 41 -18.49 8.33 -28.76
CA LEU A 41 -19.31 8.53 -27.58
C LEU A 41 -19.38 10.02 -27.18
N PRO A 42 -20.49 10.48 -26.58
CA PRO A 42 -20.59 11.82 -26.03
C PRO A 42 -19.52 12.07 -24.95
N THR A 43 -18.88 13.23 -25.04
CA THR A 43 -17.87 13.69 -24.06
C THR A 43 -18.51 14.47 -22.90
N GLU A 44 -19.83 14.52 -22.83
CA GLU A 44 -20.54 15.20 -21.76
C GLU A 44 -20.29 14.51 -20.41
N LYS A 45 -19.98 15.29 -19.37
CA LYS A 45 -19.61 14.77 -18.05
C LYS A 45 -20.67 13.86 -17.44
N ASP A 46 -21.94 14.20 -17.67
CA ASP A 46 -23.10 13.47 -17.14
C ASP A 46 -23.54 12.29 -18.01
N TYR A 47 -22.88 12.06 -19.16
CA TYR A 47 -23.21 10.94 -20.04
C TYR A 47 -22.97 9.62 -19.30
N LYS A 48 -24.03 8.80 -19.25
CA LYS A 48 -23.99 7.45 -18.69
C LYS A 48 -23.83 6.44 -19.81
N PHE A 49 -23.05 5.39 -19.55
CA PHE A 49 -22.96 4.27 -20.48
C PHE A 49 -24.34 3.66 -20.75
N ALA A 50 -24.72 3.58 -22.02
CA ALA A 50 -25.99 3.00 -22.44
C ALA A 50 -25.92 1.48 -22.51
N ASP A 51 -24.78 0.94 -22.96
CA ASP A 51 -24.53 -0.51 -23.06
C ASP A 51 -23.32 -0.96 -22.23
N LEU A 52 -23.37 -2.21 -21.78
CA LEU A 52 -22.27 -2.87 -21.06
C LEU A 52 -21.05 -3.08 -21.94
N LYS A 53 -21.24 -3.29 -23.25
CA LYS A 53 -20.12 -3.46 -24.20
C LYS A 53 -19.36 -2.16 -24.40
N GLU A 54 -20.06 -1.02 -24.48
CA GLU A 54 -19.43 0.30 -24.55
C GLU A 54 -18.56 0.54 -23.31
N LYS A 55 -19.11 0.31 -22.12
CA LYS A 55 -18.37 0.42 -20.86
C LYS A 55 -17.14 -0.47 -20.85
N PHE A 56 -17.26 -1.72 -21.29
CA PHE A 56 -16.12 -2.64 -21.36
C PHE A 56 -15.03 -2.12 -22.32
N ASN A 57 -15.41 -1.65 -23.51
CA ASN A 57 -14.47 -1.16 -24.52
C ASN A 57 -13.73 0.09 -24.05
N VAL A 58 -14.45 1.05 -23.44
CA VAL A 58 -13.87 2.27 -22.87
C VAL A 58 -12.91 1.93 -21.74
N LEU A 59 -13.32 1.11 -20.76
CA LEU A 59 -12.46 0.74 -19.64
C LEU A 59 -11.24 -0.07 -20.10
N ASN A 60 -11.37 -0.91 -21.13
CA ASN A 60 -10.26 -1.64 -21.71
C ASN A 60 -9.27 -0.69 -22.41
N ALA A 61 -9.77 0.31 -23.15
CA ALA A 61 -8.92 1.35 -23.73
C ALA A 61 -8.20 2.17 -22.65
N CYS A 62 -8.89 2.57 -21.58
CA CYS A 62 -8.27 3.24 -20.43
C CYS A 62 -7.19 2.35 -19.77
N PHE A 63 -7.45 1.05 -19.61
CA PHE A 63 -6.46 0.12 -19.10
C PHE A 63 -5.19 0.08 -19.98
N THR A 64 -5.34 0.10 -21.31
CA THR A 64 -4.16 0.13 -22.20
C THR A 64 -3.39 1.45 -22.17
N THR A 65 -4.03 2.57 -21.83
CA THR A 65 -3.38 3.91 -21.81
C THR A 65 -2.76 4.25 -20.47
N PHE A 66 -3.40 3.86 -19.37
CA PHE A 66 -2.98 4.19 -18.00
C PHE A 66 -2.33 3.01 -17.26
N GLU A 67 -2.35 1.80 -17.85
CA GLU A 67 -1.91 0.54 -17.24
C GLU A 67 -2.56 0.22 -15.88
N HIS A 68 -3.67 0.91 -15.58
CA HIS A 68 -4.39 0.85 -14.31
C HIS A 68 -5.81 0.32 -14.52
N ASP A 69 -6.15 -0.76 -13.80
CA ASP A 69 -7.41 -1.48 -13.92
C ASP A 69 -8.41 -1.07 -12.84
N VAL A 70 -9.67 -0.91 -13.25
CA VAL A 70 -10.78 -0.69 -12.32
C VAL A 70 -11.11 -2.01 -11.61
N PRO A 71 -11.08 -2.08 -10.27
CA PRO A 71 -11.40 -3.30 -9.56
C PRO A 71 -12.90 -3.61 -9.65
N ASN A 72 -13.24 -4.91 -9.66
CA ASN A 72 -14.64 -5.36 -9.74
C ASN A 72 -15.55 -4.74 -8.67
N SER A 73 -15.01 -4.47 -7.47
CA SER A 73 -15.75 -3.84 -6.39
C SER A 73 -16.13 -2.38 -6.66
N GLN A 74 -15.46 -1.68 -7.58
CA GLN A 74 -15.72 -0.27 -7.89
C GLN A 74 -16.33 -0.09 -9.29
N LEU A 75 -16.51 -1.17 -10.06
CA LEU A 75 -17.14 -1.10 -11.39
C LEU A 75 -18.55 -0.52 -11.34
N TYR A 76 -19.30 -0.71 -10.25
CA TYR A 76 -20.65 -0.16 -10.11
C TYR A 76 -20.66 1.35 -9.84
N GLU A 77 -19.54 1.92 -9.36
CA GLU A 77 -19.40 3.34 -9.06
C GLU A 77 -19.08 4.14 -10.34
N VAL A 78 -18.45 3.51 -11.32
CA VAL A 78 -18.04 4.14 -12.58
C VAL A 78 -19.17 4.07 -13.61
N ASN A 79 -20.08 5.06 -13.61
CA ASN A 79 -21.22 5.08 -14.53
C ASN A 79 -21.21 6.24 -15.51
N THR A 80 -20.64 7.38 -15.11
CA THR A 80 -20.53 8.57 -15.94
C THR A 80 -19.11 8.80 -16.43
N VAL A 81 -18.95 9.66 -17.44
CA VAL A 81 -17.63 10.11 -17.91
C VAL A 81 -16.84 10.76 -16.78
N ASP A 82 -17.50 11.58 -15.97
CA ASP A 82 -16.90 12.26 -14.81
C ASP A 82 -16.40 11.27 -13.75
N ASP A 83 -17.14 10.17 -13.51
CA ASP A 83 -16.68 9.11 -12.60
C ASP A 83 -15.42 8.41 -13.11
N VAL A 84 -15.30 8.20 -14.43
CA VAL A 84 -14.09 7.63 -15.05
C VAL A 84 -12.91 8.57 -14.85
N ILE A 85 -13.10 9.87 -15.11
CA ILE A 85 -12.05 10.89 -14.95
C ILE A 85 -11.59 10.92 -13.49
N LYS A 86 -12.51 11.06 -12.54
CA LYS A 86 -12.21 11.07 -11.10
C LYS A 86 -11.46 9.82 -10.65
N PHE A 87 -11.82 8.64 -11.17
CA PHE A 87 -11.13 7.39 -10.85
C PHE A 87 -9.66 7.43 -11.28
N TYR A 88 -9.39 7.83 -12.52
CA TYR A 88 -8.03 7.90 -13.06
C TYR A 88 -7.24 9.14 -12.64
N GLU A 89 -7.87 10.16 -12.06
CA GLU A 89 -7.17 11.27 -11.41
C GLU A 89 -6.72 10.92 -9.98
N THR A 90 -7.31 9.90 -9.37
CA THR A 90 -7.00 9.53 -7.98
C THR A 90 -5.70 8.71 -7.92
N PRO A 91 -4.65 9.18 -7.23
CA PRO A 91 -3.42 8.42 -7.05
C PRO A 91 -3.64 7.22 -6.12
N VAL A 92 -2.88 6.15 -6.33
CA VAL A 92 -2.88 4.97 -5.47
C VAL A 92 -1.47 4.74 -4.95
N ASP A 93 -1.27 5.03 -3.67
CA ASP A 93 -0.02 4.76 -2.96
C ASP A 93 -0.08 3.41 -2.25
N THR A 94 1.02 2.66 -2.37
CA THR A 94 1.20 1.37 -1.68
C THR A 94 2.15 1.46 -0.49
N THR A 95 2.57 2.67 -0.12
CA THR A 95 3.46 2.89 1.03
C THR A 95 2.70 2.69 2.33
N THR A 96 3.35 2.09 3.33
CA THR A 96 2.72 2.00 4.65
C THR A 96 2.71 3.37 5.32
N PRO A 97 1.74 3.67 6.20
CA PRO A 97 1.72 4.94 6.91
C PRO A 97 3.01 5.22 7.71
N LEU A 98 3.63 4.17 8.25
CA LEU A 98 4.90 4.29 8.97
C LEU A 98 6.03 4.69 8.02
N ASP A 99 6.12 4.06 6.85
CA ASP A 99 7.15 4.38 5.86
C ASP A 99 6.95 5.80 5.29
N ALA A 100 5.70 6.21 5.08
CA ALA A 100 5.35 7.57 4.66
C ALA A 100 5.79 8.61 5.71
N LEU A 101 5.59 8.34 7.00
CA LEU A 101 6.03 9.23 8.08
C LEU A 101 7.55 9.34 8.18
N VAL A 102 8.29 8.24 7.92
CA VAL A 102 9.76 8.25 7.93
C VAL A 102 10.33 9.07 6.77
N GLN A 103 9.63 9.10 5.63
CA GLN A 103 10.04 9.88 4.46
C GLN A 103 9.67 11.36 4.55
N ALA A 104 8.70 11.72 5.41
CA ALA A 104 8.26 13.09 5.58
C ALA A 104 9.29 13.93 6.37
N GLU A 105 9.27 15.25 6.16
CA GLU A 105 10.03 16.19 6.99
C GLU A 105 9.38 16.27 8.38
N LEU A 106 10.03 15.62 9.35
CA LEU A 106 9.56 15.55 10.72
C LEU A 106 10.05 16.79 11.49
N PRO A 107 9.23 17.38 12.37
CA PRO A 107 9.68 18.44 13.28
C PRO A 107 10.88 17.99 14.13
N GLU A 108 11.77 18.92 14.48
CA GLU A 108 13.01 18.61 15.22
C GLU A 108 12.77 17.89 16.56
N ASN A 109 11.61 18.09 17.18
CA ASN A 109 11.23 17.47 18.45
C ASN A 109 10.57 16.09 18.29
N LEU A 110 10.45 15.56 17.07
CA LEU A 110 9.78 14.29 16.80
C LEU A 110 10.72 13.28 16.14
N HIS A 111 11.07 12.23 16.89
CA HIS A 111 11.89 11.13 16.41
C HIS A 111 11.10 9.82 16.40
N ILE A 112 10.96 9.21 15.22
CA ILE A 112 10.26 7.94 15.04
C ILE A 112 11.28 6.80 14.94
N GLN A 113 11.14 5.79 15.79
CA GLN A 113 11.93 4.56 15.69
C GLN A 113 11.24 3.57 14.73
N GLN A 114 11.72 3.48 13.49
CA GLN A 114 11.13 2.58 12.48
C GLN A 114 11.30 1.09 12.84
N ASN A 115 12.47 0.74 13.37
CA ASN A 115 12.78 -0.64 13.73
C ASN A 115 12.49 -0.89 15.21
N TYR A 116 11.85 -2.02 15.49
CA TYR A 116 11.72 -2.52 16.86
C TYR A 116 13.10 -2.71 17.49
N VAL A 117 13.41 -1.88 18.49
CA VAL A 117 14.56 -2.07 19.37
C VAL A 117 14.11 -2.97 20.52
N ARG A 118 14.67 -4.17 20.59
CA ARG A 118 14.45 -5.10 21.70
C ARG A 118 15.69 -5.11 22.58
N PHE A 119 15.48 -5.12 23.89
CA PHE A 119 16.57 -5.27 24.83
C PHE A 119 17.22 -6.66 24.68
N ASN A 120 18.53 -6.65 24.47
CA ASN A 120 19.39 -7.82 24.54
C ASN A 120 20.66 -7.41 25.30
N PRO A 121 20.98 -8.06 26.43
CA PRO A 121 22.09 -7.65 27.29
C PRO A 121 23.46 -7.72 26.62
N GLU A 122 23.62 -8.54 25.57
CA GLU A 122 24.90 -8.69 24.87
C GLU A 122 25.16 -7.58 23.84
N THR A 123 24.10 -7.02 23.26
CA THR A 123 24.19 -6.02 22.19
C THR A 123 23.81 -4.61 22.64
N ASP A 124 23.38 -4.45 23.89
CA ASP A 124 22.95 -3.16 24.43
C ASP A 124 24.14 -2.24 24.69
N THR A 125 24.16 -1.11 23.98
CA THR A 125 25.17 -0.06 24.12
C THR A 125 24.74 1.07 25.06
N MET A 126 23.45 1.23 25.34
CA MET A 126 22.93 2.39 26.08
C MET A 126 23.04 2.23 27.60
N PHE A 127 22.81 1.03 28.13
CA PHE A 127 22.79 0.78 29.59
C PHE A 127 23.79 -0.30 30.01
N ASN A 128 24.78 -0.59 29.18
CA ASN A 128 25.80 -1.62 29.42
C ASN A 128 25.17 -2.99 29.74
N GLY A 129 24.07 -3.34 29.08
CA GLY A 129 23.36 -4.61 29.30
C GLY A 129 22.57 -4.69 30.60
N LYS A 130 22.34 -3.56 31.30
CA LYS A 130 21.49 -3.50 32.49
C LYS A 130 20.06 -3.14 32.10
N THR A 131 19.10 -3.98 32.51
CA THR A 131 17.67 -3.75 32.29
C THR A 131 16.98 -3.35 33.59
N ALA A 132 15.98 -2.46 33.49
CA ALA A 132 15.08 -2.14 34.60
C ALA A 132 14.16 -3.30 34.99
N PHE A 133 14.06 -4.33 34.13
CA PHE A 133 13.20 -5.51 34.33
C PHE A 133 14.03 -6.79 34.45
N PRO A 134 14.77 -6.99 35.55
CA PRO A 134 15.53 -8.21 35.76
C PRO A 134 14.59 -9.43 35.77
N LYS A 135 15.05 -10.55 35.21
CA LYS A 135 14.30 -11.83 35.08
C LYS A 135 13.15 -11.82 34.08
N SER A 136 12.92 -10.72 33.36
CA SER A 136 11.99 -10.68 32.25
C SER A 136 12.65 -11.20 30.97
N SER A 137 12.07 -12.22 30.35
CA SER A 137 12.55 -12.77 29.08
C SER A 137 11.88 -12.08 27.90
N THR A 138 12.67 -11.66 26.91
CA THR A 138 12.18 -11.16 25.63
C THR A 138 11.97 -12.34 24.68
N LEU A 139 10.85 -13.05 24.82
CA LEU A 139 10.53 -14.19 23.95
C LEU A 139 9.93 -13.71 22.62
N VAL A 140 10.41 -14.29 21.52
CA VAL A 140 9.81 -14.10 20.19
C VAL A 140 9.02 -15.35 19.85
N THR A 141 7.71 -15.29 20.07
CA THR A 141 6.79 -16.43 19.89
C THR A 141 6.35 -16.61 18.44
N GLY A 142 6.32 -15.52 17.65
CA GLY A 142 5.90 -15.59 16.25
C GLY A 142 6.98 -16.19 15.35
N LEU A 143 6.66 -17.26 14.61
CA LEU A 143 7.55 -17.92 13.65
C LEU A 143 8.18 -16.92 12.66
N LYS A 144 7.35 -16.00 12.13
CA LYS A 144 7.74 -14.92 11.23
C LYS A 144 8.77 -13.95 11.82
N TYR A 145 8.70 -13.70 13.13
CA TYR A 145 9.52 -12.69 13.80
C TYR A 145 10.75 -13.27 14.47
N ARG A 146 10.77 -14.59 14.69
CA ARG A 146 11.86 -15.32 15.33
C ARG A 146 13.17 -15.24 14.54
N GLU A 147 13.09 -15.17 13.21
CA GLU A 147 14.26 -14.98 12.36
C GLU A 147 14.72 -13.51 12.32
N LYS A 148 13.77 -12.57 12.28
CA LYS A 148 14.07 -11.14 12.19
C LYS A 148 14.62 -10.56 13.50
N TYR A 149 14.17 -11.08 14.64
CA TYR A 149 14.50 -10.51 15.95
C TYR A 149 15.05 -11.58 16.89
N PRO A 150 16.25 -11.39 17.46
CA PRO A 150 16.78 -12.30 18.47
C PRO A 150 15.94 -12.19 19.75
N GLY A 151 15.49 -13.33 20.24
CA GLY A 151 14.91 -13.43 21.58
C GLY A 151 16.01 -13.52 22.64
N HIS A 152 15.69 -13.14 23.87
CA HIS A 152 16.58 -13.30 25.01
C HIS A 152 15.84 -13.97 26.17
N ILE A 153 16.48 -14.97 26.79
CA ILE A 153 15.94 -15.66 27.97
C ILE A 153 16.74 -15.20 29.19
N ALA A 154 16.08 -14.47 30.08
CA ALA A 154 16.71 -13.99 31.30
C ALA A 154 16.87 -15.12 32.33
N LYS A 155 17.99 -15.12 33.04
CA LYS A 155 18.21 -16.02 34.18
C LYS A 155 17.20 -15.71 35.28
N ARG A 156 16.46 -16.72 35.75
CA ARG A 156 15.44 -16.59 36.81
C ARG A 156 16.00 -16.84 38.22
N SER A 157 17.05 -17.64 38.31
CA SER A 157 17.77 -17.89 39.56
C SER A 157 18.75 -16.76 39.86
N TRP A 158 18.86 -16.40 41.14
CA TRP A 158 20.03 -15.69 41.65
C TRP A 158 21.25 -16.65 41.64
N PRO A 159 22.50 -16.17 41.64
CA PRO A 159 23.61 -16.99 42.10
C PRO A 159 23.34 -17.57 43.49
#